data_AF-A0A031LNM2-F1
#
_entry.id   AF-A0A031LNM2-F1
#
_cell.length_a   1.000
_cell.length_b   1.000
_cell.length_c   1.000
_cell.angle_alpha   90.00
_cell.angle_beta   90.00
_cell.angle_gamma   90.00
#
_symmetry.space_group_name_H-M   'P 1'
#
loop_
_entity.id
_entity.type
_entity.pdbx_description
1 polymer ?
#
loop_
_entity_poly.entity_id
_entity_poly.type
_entity_poly.pdbx_seq_one_letter_code
_entity_poly.pdbx_strand_id
1 'polypeptide(L)'
;MIKNIKKYSYGIIVIICAGMTTSKVMAQNENKEQADLNNINPLTQQEIDQALAQMKAKMFKNLKNWSAALKRNDFERTGKNLVLKSNKQLELCHIYQASVDETYSLAQKNRHRMSIDEQKIVDDRNRFIEYLGFKDNQIDTKLGFSCRLI
;
A
#
# COMPACT_ATOMS: atom_id res chain seq x y z
N MET A 1 17.43 43.92 30.46
CA MET A 1 16.65 45.09 30.92
C MET A 1 16.29 45.95 29.72
N ILE A 2 15.16 46.66 29.81
CA ILE A 2 14.62 47.69 28.90
C ILE A 2 13.47 47.21 28.01
N LYS A 3 12.30 47.72 28.43
CA LYS A 3 10.99 47.76 27.80
C LYS A 3 11.08 48.35 26.39
N ASN A 4 10.21 47.89 25.48
CA ASN A 4 9.78 48.73 24.37
C ASN A 4 8.27 48.66 24.20
N ILE A 5 7.63 49.78 24.53
CA ILE A 5 6.22 50.09 24.37
C ILE A 5 6.10 50.94 23.10
N LYS A 6 5.28 50.50 22.15
CA LYS A 6 4.52 51.38 21.23
C LYS A 6 3.13 50.76 21.10
N LYS A 7 2.15 51.22 21.89
CA LYS A 7 1.17 52.26 21.53
C LYS A 7 0.66 52.11 20.09
N TYR A 8 -0.53 51.53 19.96
CA TYR A 8 -1.56 52.08 19.08
C TYR A 8 -2.88 52.14 19.84
N SER A 9 -3.56 53.25 19.59
CA SER A 9 -4.67 53.81 20.33
C SER A 9 -5.92 53.79 19.44
N TYR A 10 -7.07 53.97 20.08
CA TYR A 10 -8.40 54.25 19.54
C TYR A 10 -9.26 53.05 19.12
N GLY A 11 -10.36 52.91 19.87
CA GLY A 11 -11.47 52.02 19.56
C GLY A 11 -12.42 51.85 20.74
N ILE A 12 -12.93 52.96 21.27
CA ILE A 12 -14.09 52.99 22.16
C ILE A 12 -15.25 52.29 21.44
N ILE A 13 -15.92 51.33 22.08
CA ILE A 13 -17.39 51.30 22.23
C ILE A 13 -17.74 50.41 23.43
N VAL A 14 -18.47 51.04 24.34
CA VAL A 14 -19.00 50.56 25.60
C VAL A 14 -20.44 50.10 25.34
N ILE A 15 -20.70 48.84 25.72
CA ILE A 15 -21.92 48.25 26.30
C ILE A 15 -23.21 48.21 25.43
N ILE A 16 -23.89 47.07 25.61
CA ILE A 16 -25.35 46.84 25.76
C ILE A 16 -25.89 45.92 24.67
N CYS A 17 -26.02 44.63 25.00
CA CYS A 17 -27.33 44.01 25.18
C CYS A 17 -27.15 42.57 25.65
N ALA A 18 -27.65 42.30 26.85
CA ALA A 18 -27.91 40.96 27.33
C ALA A 18 -28.88 40.27 26.35
N GLY A 19 -28.38 39.23 25.68
CA GLY A 19 -29.19 38.26 24.97
C GLY A 19 -28.75 36.89 25.44
N MET A 20 -29.40 36.37 26.48
CA MET A 20 -29.30 34.96 26.84
C MET A 20 -29.96 34.15 25.73
N THR A 21 -29.16 33.56 24.85
CA THR A 21 -29.46 32.22 24.34
C THR A 21 -28.17 31.44 24.40
N THR A 22 -28.13 30.51 25.35
CA THR A 22 -27.11 29.48 25.45
C THR A 22 -27.08 28.70 24.15
N SER A 23 -26.18 29.04 23.24
CA SER A 23 -25.82 28.14 22.15
C SER A 23 -25.13 26.94 22.78
N LYS A 24 -25.91 25.88 23.05
CA LYS A 24 -25.37 24.54 23.19
C LYS A 24 -24.75 24.19 21.83
N VAL A 25 -23.49 24.56 21.63
CA VAL A 25 -22.64 23.89 20.67
C VAL A 25 -22.46 22.49 21.24
N MET A 26 -23.36 21.58 20.87
CA MET A 26 -23.15 20.16 21.08
C MET A 26 -22.02 19.73 20.15
N ALA A 27 -20.81 19.95 20.62
CA ALA A 27 -19.69 19.06 20.33
C ALA A 27 -20.10 17.69 20.88
N GLN A 28 -20.59 16.81 20.00
CA GLN A 28 -20.65 15.36 20.18
C GLN A 28 -21.35 14.75 18.97
N ASN A 29 -20.56 14.27 18.01
CA ASN A 29 -20.77 12.96 17.39
C ASN A 29 -19.52 12.55 16.60
N GLU A 30 -18.37 12.57 17.27
CA GLU A 30 -17.25 11.70 16.94
C GLU A 30 -17.41 10.43 17.79
N ASN A 31 -18.36 9.57 17.41
CA ASN A 31 -18.45 8.21 17.95
C ASN A 31 -19.25 7.34 16.98
N LYS A 32 -18.71 7.19 15.78
CA LYS A 32 -19.00 6.06 14.91
C LYS A 32 -17.68 5.64 14.28
N GLU A 33 -16.96 4.81 15.04
CA GLU A 33 -16.18 3.65 14.60
C GLU A 33 -15.18 3.28 15.71
N GLN A 34 -15.68 3.07 16.93
CA GLN A 34 -15.01 2.10 17.80
C GLN A 34 -15.44 0.73 17.29
N ALA A 35 -14.68 0.25 16.30
CA ALA A 35 -14.71 -1.15 15.91
C ALA A 35 -14.56 -1.99 17.19
N ASP A 36 -15.48 -2.92 17.37
CA ASP A 36 -15.48 -3.91 18.44
C ASP A 36 -14.21 -4.77 18.32
N LEU A 37 -13.11 -4.30 18.92
CA LEU A 37 -11.80 -4.98 18.95
C LEU A 37 -11.87 -6.35 19.63
N ASN A 38 -12.97 -6.66 20.33
CA ASN A 38 -13.14 -7.91 21.07
C ASN A 38 -13.81 -9.02 20.23
N ASN A 39 -14.26 -8.71 19.01
CA ASN A 39 -14.89 -9.68 18.09
C ASN A 39 -14.24 -9.64 16.69
N ILE A 40 -12.95 -9.33 16.64
CA ILE A 40 -12.14 -9.53 15.43
C ILE A 40 -11.65 -10.97 15.49
N ASN A 41 -11.97 -11.79 14.48
CA ASN A 41 -11.34 -13.09 14.29
C ASN A 41 -10.04 -12.87 13.51
N PRO A 42 -8.88 -12.68 14.18
CA PRO A 42 -7.65 -12.30 13.51
C PRO A 42 -7.24 -13.36 12.50
N LEU A 43 -6.46 -12.96 11.49
CA LEU A 43 -5.75 -13.92 10.66
C LEU A 43 -4.77 -14.71 11.56
N THR A 44 -4.91 -16.02 11.56
CA THR A 44 -3.95 -16.89 12.25
C THR A 44 -2.65 -16.96 11.46
N GLN A 45 -1.54 -17.19 12.15
CA GLN A 45 -0.24 -17.37 11.49
C GLN A 45 -0.29 -18.52 10.47
N GLN A 46 -1.03 -19.58 10.76
CA GLN A 46 -1.20 -20.72 9.86
C GLN A 46 -1.91 -20.34 8.55
N GLU A 47 -2.97 -19.52 8.62
CA GLU A 47 -3.65 -19.01 7.42
C GLU A 47 -2.71 -18.15 6.56
N ILE A 48 -1.89 -17.30 7.21
CA ILE A 48 -0.92 -16.43 6.54
C ILE A 48 0.15 -17.28 5.85
N ASP A 49 0.76 -18.24 6.57
CA ASP A 49 1.79 -19.11 6.04
C ASP A 49 1.28 -19.96 4.88
N GLN A 50 0.06 -20.47 4.99
CA GLN A 50 -0.59 -21.21 3.91
C GLN A 50 -0.84 -20.32 2.68
N ALA A 51 -1.36 -19.10 2.87
CA ALA A 51 -1.59 -18.16 1.77
C ALA A 51 -0.27 -17.78 1.06
N LEU A 52 0.79 -17.51 1.83
CA LEU A 52 2.12 -17.21 1.29
C LEU A 52 2.71 -18.40 0.54
N ALA A 53 2.55 -19.62 1.07
CA ALA A 53 3.00 -20.84 0.39
C ALA A 53 2.26 -21.04 -0.95
N GLN A 54 0.94 -20.84 -0.96
CA GLN A 54 0.13 -20.93 -2.17
C GLN A 54 0.53 -19.89 -3.22
N MET A 55 0.73 -18.63 -2.81
CA MET A 55 1.22 -17.55 -3.66
C MET A 55 2.57 -17.93 -4.31
N LYS A 56 3.55 -18.36 -3.49
CA LYS A 56 4.89 -18.75 -3.97
C LYS A 56 4.81 -19.93 -4.95
N ALA A 57 4.01 -20.95 -4.64
CA ALA A 57 3.85 -22.12 -5.48
C ALA A 57 3.23 -21.75 -6.85
N LYS A 58 2.19 -20.90 -6.85
CA LYS A 58 1.54 -20.44 -8.07
C LYS A 58 2.48 -19.59 -8.93
N MET A 59 3.19 -18.64 -8.32
CA MET A 59 4.19 -17.82 -9.00
C MET A 59 5.28 -18.70 -9.62
N PHE A 60 5.85 -19.64 -8.86
CA PHE A 60 6.87 -20.55 -9.36
C PHE A 60 6.36 -21.42 -10.51
N LYS A 61 5.13 -21.93 -10.44
CA LYS A 61 4.51 -22.69 -11.52
C LYS A 61 4.39 -21.84 -12.79
N ASN A 62 3.92 -20.60 -12.67
CA ASN A 62 3.78 -19.69 -13.82
C ASN A 62 5.13 -19.36 -14.45
N LEU A 63 6.14 -19.05 -13.63
CA LEU A 63 7.51 -18.82 -14.09
C LEU A 63 8.09 -20.04 -14.79
N LYS A 64 7.90 -21.24 -14.21
CA LYS A 64 8.36 -22.50 -14.80
C LYS A 64 7.71 -22.73 -16.16
N ASN A 65 6.39 -22.58 -16.25
CA ASN A 65 5.65 -22.77 -17.50
C ASN A 65 6.08 -21.76 -18.56
N TRP A 66 6.22 -20.49 -18.19
CA TRP A 66 6.69 -19.43 -19.08
C TRP A 66 8.11 -19.72 -19.57
N SER A 67 9.03 -20.05 -18.67
CA SER A 67 10.43 -20.34 -19.03
C SER A 67 10.57 -21.56 -19.93
N ALA A 68 9.76 -22.60 -19.72
CA ALA A 68 9.75 -23.80 -20.56
C ALA A 68 9.19 -23.54 -21.97
N ALA A 69 8.38 -22.49 -22.13
CA ALA A 69 7.83 -22.09 -23.42
C ALA A 69 8.75 -21.19 -24.24
N LEU A 70 9.86 -20.70 -23.66
CA LEU A 70 10.82 -19.84 -24.34
C LEU A 70 11.54 -20.59 -25.45
N LYS A 71 11.66 -19.93 -26.60
CA LYS A 71 12.35 -20.41 -27.80
C LYS A 71 13.54 -19.52 -28.12
N ARG A 72 14.48 -20.00 -28.95
CA ARG A 72 15.65 -19.21 -29.35
C ARG A 72 15.28 -17.85 -29.98
N ASN A 73 14.17 -17.79 -30.73
CA ASN A 73 13.70 -16.57 -31.38
C ASN A 73 13.02 -15.56 -30.44
N ASP A 74 12.79 -15.93 -29.18
CA ASP A 74 12.33 -15.05 -28.10
C ASP A 74 13.46 -14.19 -27.52
N PHE A 75 14.70 -14.48 -27.93
CA PHE A 75 15.88 -13.74 -27.56
C PHE A 75 16.42 -12.97 -28.77
N GLU A 76 17.13 -11.89 -28.46
CA GLU A 76 17.90 -11.11 -29.41
C GLU A 76 19.33 -10.97 -28.93
N ARG A 77 20.23 -10.72 -29.89
CA ARG A 77 21.65 -10.57 -29.60
C ARG A 77 21.96 -9.10 -29.36
N THR A 78 22.38 -8.78 -28.14
CA THR A 78 22.83 -7.44 -27.76
C THR A 78 24.32 -7.52 -27.42
N GLY A 79 25.16 -7.09 -28.37
CA GLY A 79 26.60 -7.25 -28.30
C GLY A 79 27.02 -8.72 -28.22
N LYS A 80 27.65 -9.12 -27.10
CA LYS A 80 28.08 -10.50 -26.85
C LYS A 80 27.02 -11.36 -26.14
N ASN A 81 25.93 -10.77 -25.68
CA ASN A 81 24.93 -11.43 -24.85
C ASN A 81 23.67 -11.79 -25.65
N LEU A 82 23.00 -12.86 -25.26
CA LEU A 82 21.61 -13.10 -25.62
C LEU A 82 20.73 -12.48 -24.52
N VAL A 83 19.78 -11.63 -24.91
CA VAL A 83 18.83 -11.01 -24.00
C VAL A 83 17.40 -11.32 -24.45
N LEU A 84 16.46 -11.35 -23.51
CA LEU A 84 15.05 -11.49 -23.84
C LEU A 84 14.59 -10.29 -24.64
N LYS A 85 13.77 -10.53 -25.67
CA LYS A 85 13.09 -9.45 -26.38
C LYS A 85 12.11 -8.72 -25.46
N SER A 86 11.89 -7.44 -25.73
CA SER A 86 11.03 -6.57 -24.91
C SER A 86 9.63 -7.16 -24.65
N ASN A 87 8.99 -7.77 -25.66
CA ASN A 87 7.68 -8.41 -25.46
C ASN A 87 7.72 -9.54 -24.43
N LYS A 88 8.79 -10.33 -24.41
CA LYS A 88 8.98 -11.42 -23.44
C LYS A 88 9.38 -10.91 -22.06
N GLN A 89 10.11 -9.80 -22.00
CA GLN A 89 10.35 -9.10 -20.73
C GLN A 89 9.02 -8.63 -20.11
N LEU A 90 8.11 -8.07 -20.91
CA LEU A 90 6.77 -7.66 -20.45
C LEU A 90 5.92 -8.85 -19.96
N GLU A 91 5.94 -9.97 -20.69
CA GLU A 91 5.27 -11.20 -20.24
C GLU A 91 5.76 -11.63 -18.85
N LEU A 92 7.08 -11.60 -18.61
CA LEU A 92 7.65 -11.92 -17.30
C LEU A 92 7.18 -10.93 -16.23
N CYS A 93 7.19 -9.63 -16.53
CA CYS A 93 6.71 -8.62 -15.58
C CYS A 93 5.23 -8.81 -15.23
N HIS A 94 4.39 -9.20 -16.20
CA HIS A 94 2.98 -9.51 -15.93
C HIS A 94 2.81 -10.72 -15.00
N ILE A 95 3.69 -11.73 -15.04
CA ILE A 95 3.63 -12.87 -14.12
C ILE A 95 3.87 -12.43 -12.68
N TYR A 96 4.87 -11.58 -12.46
CA TYR A 96 5.15 -11.02 -11.14
C TYR A 96 4.02 -10.12 -10.66
N GLN A 97 3.58 -9.20 -11.52
CA GLN A 97 2.46 -8.28 -11.26
C GLN A 97 1.20 -9.04 -10.83
N ALA A 98 0.80 -10.07 -11.58
CA ALA A 98 -0.38 -10.86 -11.28
C ALA A 98 -0.32 -11.55 -9.91
N SER A 99 0.88 -11.98 -9.50
CA SER A 99 1.10 -12.65 -8.21
C SER A 99 0.97 -11.65 -7.05
N VAL A 100 1.52 -10.44 -7.21
CA VAL A 100 1.35 -9.35 -6.25
C VAL A 100 -0.10 -8.88 -6.17
N ASP A 101 -0.77 -8.71 -7.31
CA ASP A 101 -2.17 -8.26 -7.38
C ASP A 101 -3.14 -9.23 -6.70
N GLU A 102 -2.97 -10.53 -6.92
CA GLU A 102 -3.78 -11.54 -6.26
C GLU A 102 -3.59 -11.50 -4.74
N THR A 103 -2.35 -11.35 -4.30
CA THR A 103 -2.00 -11.32 -2.87
C THR A 103 -2.54 -10.06 -2.20
N TYR A 104 -2.41 -8.93 -2.87
CA TYR A 104 -2.98 -7.67 -2.44
C TYR A 104 -4.51 -7.75 -2.36
N SER A 105 -5.17 -8.35 -3.36
CA SER A 105 -6.61 -8.58 -3.35
C SER A 105 -7.06 -9.46 -2.17
N LEU A 106 -6.31 -10.52 -1.86
CA LEU A 106 -6.57 -11.37 -0.70
C LEU A 106 -6.39 -10.62 0.62
N ALA A 107 -5.36 -9.78 0.72
CA ALA A 107 -5.12 -8.94 1.88
C ALA A 107 -6.28 -7.95 2.10
N GLN A 108 -6.72 -7.26 1.03
CA GLN A 108 -7.86 -6.33 1.08
C GLN A 108 -9.16 -7.03 1.48
N LYS A 109 -9.43 -8.24 0.99
CA LYS A 109 -10.61 -9.04 1.40
C LYS A 109 -10.60 -9.39 2.89
N ASN A 110 -9.43 -9.57 3.49
CA ASN A 110 -9.28 -9.90 4.90
C ASN A 110 -8.92 -8.69 5.78
N ARG A 111 -8.97 -7.46 5.24
CA ARG A 111 -8.59 -6.22 5.93
C ARG A 111 -9.28 -6.04 7.29
N HIS A 112 -10.56 -6.39 7.38
CA HIS A 112 -11.35 -6.30 8.62
C HIS A 112 -10.85 -7.23 9.75
N ARG A 113 -10.01 -8.22 9.43
CA ARG A 113 -9.39 -9.17 10.36
C ARG A 113 -7.99 -8.73 10.83
N MET A 114 -7.51 -7.59 10.35
CA MET A 114 -6.16 -7.07 10.61
C MET A 114 -6.19 -5.98 11.68
N SER A 115 -5.07 -5.77 12.36
CA SER A 115 -4.87 -4.60 13.23
C SER A 115 -4.90 -3.29 12.45
N ILE A 116 -5.13 -2.16 13.13
CA ILE A 116 -5.20 -0.83 12.49
C ILE A 116 -3.90 -0.50 11.71
N ASP A 117 -2.74 -0.91 12.23
CA ASP A 117 -1.47 -0.61 11.55
C ASP A 117 -1.24 -1.47 10.31
N GLU A 118 -1.68 -2.74 10.33
CA GLU A 118 -1.69 -3.60 9.14
C GLU A 118 -2.70 -3.12 8.09
N GLN A 119 -3.86 -2.62 8.52
CA GLN A 119 -4.84 -2.02 7.62
C GLN A 119 -4.24 -0.84 6.83
N LYS A 120 -3.46 0.03 7.50
CA LYS A 120 -2.76 1.14 6.82
C LYS A 120 -1.74 0.67 5.78
N ILE A 121 -1.17 -0.53 5.94
CA ILE A 121 -0.24 -1.10 4.96
C ILE A 121 -1.01 -1.53 3.70
N VAL A 122 -2.16 -2.19 3.87
CA VAL A 122 -2.96 -2.69 2.73
C VAL A 122 -3.82 -1.59 2.09
N ASP A 123 -4.02 -0.45 2.76
CA ASP A 123 -4.72 0.72 2.19
C ASP A 123 -3.95 1.37 1.03
N ASP A 124 -2.62 1.19 0.98
CA ASP A 124 -1.77 1.70 -0.09
C ASP A 124 -1.03 0.54 -0.75
N ARG A 125 -1.27 0.34 -2.05
CA ARG A 125 -0.66 -0.75 -2.81
C ARG A 125 0.87 -0.64 -2.89
N ASN A 126 1.43 0.56 -2.99
CA ASN A 126 2.88 0.76 -3.00
C ASN A 126 3.46 0.39 -1.64
N ARG A 127 2.81 0.82 -0.56
CA ARG A 127 3.24 0.48 0.80
C ARG A 127 3.15 -1.02 1.07
N PHE A 128 2.13 -1.68 0.54
CA PHE A 128 2.02 -3.14 0.58
C PHE A 128 3.18 -3.83 -0.17
N ILE A 129 3.54 -3.34 -1.35
CA ILE A 129 4.67 -3.88 -2.13
C ILE A 129 6.00 -3.69 -1.39
N GLU A 130 6.22 -2.52 -0.81
CA GLU A 130 7.40 -2.25 0.02
C GLU A 130 7.44 -3.18 1.24
N TYR A 131 6.29 -3.44 1.86
CA TYR A 131 6.15 -4.38 2.97
C TYR A 131 6.50 -5.82 2.58
N LEU A 132 6.24 -6.23 1.33
CA LEU A 132 6.71 -7.51 0.79
C LEU A 132 8.23 -7.57 0.57
N GLY A 133 8.95 -6.45 0.74
CA GLY A 133 10.41 -6.35 0.64
C GLY A 133 10.91 -5.89 -0.73
N PHE A 134 10.01 -5.45 -1.62
CA PHE A 134 10.40 -4.90 -2.92
C PHE A 134 10.73 -3.41 -2.79
N LYS A 135 11.97 -3.03 -3.11
CA LYS A 135 12.42 -1.63 -3.08
C LYS A 135 11.98 -0.91 -4.35
N ASP A 136 11.51 0.32 -4.23
CA ASP A 136 11.07 1.18 -5.34
C ASP A 136 10.07 0.49 -6.28
N ASN A 137 9.25 -0.41 -5.74
CA ASN A 137 8.34 -1.28 -6.48
C ASN A 137 9.01 -2.06 -7.61
N GLN A 138 10.26 -2.47 -7.44
CA GLN A 138 11.02 -3.16 -8.47
C GLN A 138 11.41 -4.59 -8.08
N ILE A 139 11.37 -5.46 -9.09
CA ILE A 139 11.88 -6.83 -9.05
C ILE A 139 13.06 -6.92 -10.00
N ASP A 140 14.24 -7.19 -9.44
CA ASP A 140 15.43 -7.56 -10.22
C ASP A 140 15.27 -9.02 -10.71
N THR A 141 15.07 -9.18 -12.01
CA THR A 141 14.80 -10.49 -12.62
C THR A 141 16.05 -11.35 -12.78
N LYS A 142 17.26 -10.81 -12.54
CA LYS A 142 18.55 -11.43 -12.86
C LYS A 142 18.76 -11.78 -14.34
N LEU A 143 17.87 -11.33 -15.23
CA LEU A 143 17.94 -11.51 -16.68
C LEU A 143 18.43 -10.26 -17.41
N GLY A 144 19.02 -9.31 -16.68
CA GLY A 144 19.53 -8.05 -17.22
C GLY A 144 18.48 -6.94 -17.37
N PHE A 145 17.30 -7.10 -16.77
CA PHE A 145 16.27 -6.07 -16.68
C PHE A 145 15.49 -6.18 -15.36
N SER A 146 14.79 -5.11 -14.99
CA SER A 146 13.92 -5.08 -13.81
C SER A 146 12.47 -4.91 -14.22
N CYS A 147 11.56 -5.51 -13.44
CA CYS A 147 10.13 -5.29 -13.57
C CYS A 147 9.66 -4.28 -12.54
N ARG A 148 8.87 -3.29 -12.95
CA ARG A 148 8.17 -2.39 -12.04
C ARG A 148 6.79 -2.96 -11.73
N LEU A 149 6.47 -3.06 -10.45
CA LEU A 149 5.15 -3.39 -9.93
C LEU A 149 4.31 -2.11 -9.89
N ILE A 150 3.11 -2.13 -10.46
CA ILE A 150 2.22 -0.96 -10.63
C ILE A 150 0.90 -1.21 -9.95
#